data_AF-A0AAV6C540-F1
#
_entry.id   AF-A0AAV6C540-F1
#
_cell.length_a   1.000
_cell.length_b   1.000
_cell.length_c   1.000
_cell.angle_alpha   90.00
_cell.angle_beta   90.00
_cell.angle_gamma   90.00
#
_symmetry.space_group_name_H-M   'P 1'
#
loop_
_entity.id
_entity.type
_entity.pdbx_description
1 polymer ?
#
loop_
_entity_poly.entity_id
_entity_poly.type
_entity_poly.pdbx_seq_one_letter_code
_entity_poly.pdbx_strand_id
1 'polypeptide(L)'
;MFERSYGDVSCQIRKVELQKLVACQRQVDLDFVATLKEHLVSSPTPKQLAQFCLLPAVPPPPPKAQLIAQNACGFSSPNTDFRFLGGFVRPLTKEDIQACWSGGEPAAAVVLLVGYGTPSMNAFQVEQRIVLGNGFHRAYALLSSGIGEAYLVVRQVTDPGLEFPAQLVGLPRDYLLGNPRPAVVGDFLNPSLVQEFECTVGVRSIQVGWNANQAQVPI
;
A
#
# COMPACT_ATOMS: atom_id res chain seq x y z
N MET A 1 10.82 -8.51 -1.86
CA MET A 1 9.71 -7.63 -1.40
C MET A 1 8.57 -8.47 -0.82
N PHE A 2 8.05 -9.47 -1.55
CA PHE A 2 7.00 -10.39 -1.06
C PHE A 2 7.35 -11.04 0.29
N GLU A 3 8.52 -11.66 0.45
CA GLU A 3 8.95 -12.27 1.72
C GLU A 3 9.05 -11.27 2.88
N ARG A 4 9.54 -10.04 2.66
CA ARG A 4 9.54 -9.02 3.73
C ARG A 4 8.14 -8.51 4.07
N SER A 5 7.17 -8.66 3.16
CA SER A 5 5.79 -8.23 3.38
C SER A 5 4.89 -9.33 3.93
N TYR A 6 5.27 -10.60 3.77
CA TYR A 6 4.41 -11.76 4.06
C TYR A 6 5.14 -12.95 4.73
N GLY A 7 6.46 -12.88 4.95
CA GLY A 7 7.31 -14.03 5.29
C GLY A 7 7.23 -14.52 6.74
N ASP A 8 6.87 -13.66 7.68
CA ASP A 8 6.79 -14.00 9.11
C ASP A 8 5.40 -14.48 9.54
N VAL A 9 4.46 -14.65 8.59
CA VAL A 9 3.04 -14.89 8.90
C VAL A 9 2.42 -15.87 7.92
N SER A 10 1.51 -16.71 8.40
CA SER A 10 0.77 -17.66 7.56
C SER A 10 -0.07 -16.94 6.51
N CYS A 11 0.49 -16.84 5.30
CA CYS A 11 -0.14 -16.22 4.14
C CYS A 11 -0.47 -17.28 3.09
N GLN A 12 -1.66 -17.19 2.49
CA GLN A 12 -2.11 -18.09 1.44
C GLN A 12 -2.65 -17.28 0.26
N ILE A 13 -2.35 -17.71 -0.96
CA ILE A 13 -3.04 -17.17 -2.14
C ILE A 13 -4.40 -17.88 -2.24
N ARG A 14 -5.48 -17.11 -2.17
CA ARG A 14 -6.85 -17.64 -2.22
C ARG A 14 -7.68 -16.91 -3.25
N LYS A 15 -8.54 -17.66 -3.94
CA LYS A 15 -9.64 -17.09 -4.71
C LYS A 15 -10.78 -16.76 -3.74
N VAL A 16 -11.25 -15.52 -3.76
CA VAL A 16 -12.27 -15.03 -2.82
C VAL A 16 -13.38 -14.31 -3.57
N GLU A 17 -14.58 -14.35 -3.00
CA GLU A 17 -15.74 -13.61 -3.48
C GLU A 17 -15.63 -12.13 -3.09
N LEU A 18 -15.52 -11.26 -4.09
CA LEU A 18 -15.26 -9.84 -3.91
C LEU A 18 -16.41 -9.12 -3.20
N GLN A 19 -17.66 -9.51 -3.48
CA GLN A 19 -18.85 -8.82 -2.96
C GLN A 19 -18.94 -8.82 -1.44
N LYS A 20 -18.34 -9.83 -0.78
CA LYS A 20 -18.37 -10.03 0.68
C LYS A 20 -17.15 -9.48 1.41
N LEU A 21 -16.13 -9.00 0.69
CA LEU A 21 -14.93 -8.46 1.32
C LEU A 21 -15.26 -7.17 2.07
N VAL A 22 -14.80 -7.06 3.31
CA VAL A 22 -14.93 -5.82 4.08
C VAL A 22 -14.04 -4.75 3.45
N ALA A 23 -14.63 -3.60 3.14
CA ALA A 23 -13.94 -2.47 2.54
C ALA A 23 -13.15 -1.71 3.61
N CYS A 24 -11.85 -1.50 3.38
CA CYS A 24 -11.00 -0.68 4.24
C CYS A 24 -10.95 0.80 3.82
N GLN A 25 -11.59 1.16 2.72
CA GLN A 25 -11.62 2.52 2.16
C GLN A 25 -13.06 2.99 2.00
N ARG A 26 -13.27 4.31 2.10
CA ARG A 26 -14.59 4.94 1.94
C ARG A 26 -14.86 5.44 0.53
N GLN A 27 -13.83 5.52 -0.30
CA GLN A 27 -13.85 6.17 -1.60
C GLN A 27 -13.15 5.28 -2.62
N VAL A 28 -13.60 5.38 -3.87
CA VAL A 28 -12.99 4.75 -5.03
C VAL A 28 -12.73 5.83 -6.07
N ASP A 29 -11.51 5.88 -6.59
CA ASP A 29 -11.14 6.74 -7.70
C ASP A 29 -11.66 6.10 -9.01
N LEU A 30 -12.66 6.73 -9.63
CA LEU A 30 -13.31 6.23 -10.83
C LEU A 30 -12.44 6.39 -12.09
N ASP A 31 -11.60 7.42 -12.14
CA ASP A 31 -10.65 7.63 -13.26
C ASP A 31 -9.60 6.53 -13.24
N PHE A 32 -9.04 6.24 -12.05
CA PHE A 32 -8.11 5.13 -11.91
C PHE A 32 -8.78 3.78 -12.22
N VAL A 33 -10.03 3.58 -11.81
CA VAL A 33 -10.79 2.38 -12.19
C VAL A 33 -10.96 2.27 -13.70
N ALA A 34 -11.23 3.36 -14.41
CA ALA A 34 -11.31 3.35 -15.88
C ALA A 34 -10.00 2.85 -16.50
N THR A 35 -8.84 3.36 -16.04
CA THR A 35 -7.53 2.88 -16.51
C THR A 35 -7.29 1.40 -16.20
N LEU A 36 -7.77 0.90 -15.05
CA LEU A 36 -7.67 -0.53 -14.72
C LEU A 36 -8.52 -1.40 -15.65
N LYS A 37 -9.71 -0.92 -16.04
CA LYS A 37 -10.62 -1.63 -16.95
C LYS A 37 -10.07 -1.74 -18.37
N GLU A 38 -9.29 -0.76 -18.84
CA GLU A 38 -8.60 -0.85 -20.14
C GLU A 38 -7.62 -2.05 -20.21
N HIS A 39 -7.05 -2.43 -19.06
CA HIS A 39 -6.13 -3.56 -18.95
C HIS A 39 -6.84 -4.88 -18.58
N LEU A 40 -8.16 -4.83 -18.35
CA LEU A 40 -8.95 -6.00 -17.97
C LEU A 40 -9.49 -6.69 -19.22
N VAL A 41 -9.09 -7.95 -19.43
CA VAL A 41 -9.65 -8.78 -20.51
C VAL A 41 -11.10 -9.14 -20.16
N SER A 42 -12.03 -8.99 -21.12
CA SER A 42 -13.48 -9.17 -20.93
C SER A 42 -13.91 -10.56 -20.42
N SER A 43 -13.03 -11.56 -20.51
CA SER A 43 -13.18 -12.91 -19.92
C SER A 43 -11.79 -13.47 -19.58
N PRO A 44 -11.21 -13.11 -18.42
CA PRO A 44 -9.83 -13.48 -18.13
C PRO A 44 -9.73 -14.96 -17.76
N THR A 45 -8.72 -15.64 -18.30
CA THR A 45 -8.32 -16.95 -17.80
C THR A 45 -7.88 -16.85 -16.33
N PRO A 46 -7.88 -17.96 -15.55
CA PRO A 46 -7.41 -17.93 -14.16
C PRO A 46 -6.00 -17.32 -14.00
N LYS A 47 -5.11 -17.56 -14.96
CA LYS A 47 -3.76 -16.98 -14.97
C LYS A 47 -3.77 -15.46 -15.19
N GLN A 48 -4.56 -14.97 -16.15
CA GLN A 48 -4.71 -13.54 -16.40
C GLN A 48 -5.35 -12.82 -15.21
N LEU A 49 -6.36 -13.44 -14.59
CA LEU A 49 -6.98 -12.92 -13.38
C LEU A 49 -5.97 -12.86 -12.21
N ALA A 50 -5.20 -13.92 -12.01
CA ALA A 50 -4.16 -13.95 -10.97
C ALA A 50 -3.07 -12.89 -11.24
N GLN A 51 -2.64 -12.69 -12.48
CA GLN A 51 -1.70 -11.63 -12.86
C GLN A 51 -2.28 -10.26 -12.54
N PHE A 52 -3.51 -9.95 -12.97
CA PHE A 52 -4.17 -8.68 -12.67
C PHE A 52 -4.26 -8.40 -11.15
N CYS A 53 -4.57 -9.42 -10.35
CA CYS A 53 -4.74 -9.27 -8.91
C CYS A 53 -3.40 -9.23 -8.15
N LEU A 54 -2.41 -10.04 -8.51
CA LEU A 54 -1.20 -10.23 -7.71
C LEU A 54 0.02 -9.47 -8.25
N LEU A 55 0.05 -9.21 -9.55
CA LEU A 55 1.19 -8.65 -10.30
C LEU A 55 0.70 -7.51 -11.22
N PRO A 56 0.44 -6.32 -10.68
CA PRO A 56 -0.04 -5.22 -11.51
C PRO A 56 0.96 -4.90 -12.63
N ALA A 57 0.41 -4.66 -13.81
CA ALA A 57 1.16 -4.63 -15.07
C ALA A 57 2.08 -3.41 -15.20
N VAL A 58 1.77 -2.29 -14.53
CA VAL A 58 2.48 -1.02 -14.69
C VAL A 58 3.01 -0.53 -13.34
N PRO A 59 4.33 -0.39 -13.16
CA PRO A 59 4.87 0.26 -11.98
C PRO A 59 4.48 1.75 -12.01
N PRO A 60 4.21 2.38 -10.85
CA PRO A 60 3.92 3.80 -10.82
C PRO A 60 5.10 4.61 -11.35
N PRO A 61 4.86 5.80 -11.94
CA PRO A 61 5.95 6.67 -12.37
C PRO A 61 6.89 6.98 -11.19
N PRO A 62 8.18 7.22 -11.46
CA PRO A 62 9.13 7.56 -10.40
C PRO A 62 8.67 8.85 -9.69
N PRO A 63 8.78 8.91 -8.36
CA PRO A 63 8.44 10.13 -7.63
C PRO A 63 9.35 11.27 -8.06
N LYS A 64 8.82 12.49 -8.09
CA LYS A 64 9.64 13.70 -8.24
C LYS A 64 10.37 13.94 -6.93
N ALA A 65 11.67 14.22 -7.00
CA ALA A 65 12.49 14.52 -5.84
C ALA A 65 13.08 15.93 -5.93
N GLN A 66 13.13 16.64 -4.81
CA GLN A 66 13.70 17.97 -4.70
C GLN A 66 14.36 18.15 -3.34
N LEU A 67 15.53 18.80 -3.30
CA LEU A 67 16.11 19.26 -2.04
C LEU A 67 15.31 20.48 -1.55
N ILE A 68 14.68 20.38 -0.38
CA ILE A 68 13.87 21.47 0.21
C ILE A 68 14.73 22.32 1.15
N ALA A 69 15.68 21.71 1.87
CA ALA A 69 16.64 22.37 2.74
C ALA A 69 17.96 21.58 2.77
N GLN A 70 19.02 22.14 3.37
CA GLN A 70 20.31 21.44 3.49
C GLN A 70 20.20 20.08 4.18
N ASN A 71 19.21 19.92 5.07
CA ASN A 71 18.94 18.70 5.83
C ASN A 71 17.57 18.07 5.52
N ALA A 72 16.94 18.40 4.38
CA ALA A 72 15.63 17.86 4.03
C ALA A 72 15.40 17.72 2.53
N CYS A 73 14.83 16.57 2.14
CA CYS A 73 14.38 16.27 0.79
C CYS A 73 12.86 16.14 0.74
N GLY A 74 12.26 16.70 -0.31
CA GLY A 74 10.87 16.52 -0.68
C GLY A 74 10.70 15.52 -1.79
N PHE A 75 9.70 14.66 -1.66
CA PHE A 75 9.32 13.70 -2.67
C PHE A 75 7.82 13.82 -2.96
N SER A 76 7.43 13.78 -4.22
CA SER A 76 6.01 13.82 -4.59
C SER A 76 5.64 12.78 -5.65
N SER A 77 4.46 12.18 -5.49
CA SER A 77 3.92 11.18 -6.42
C SER A 77 2.40 11.34 -6.57
N PRO A 78 1.84 11.16 -7.77
CA PRO A 78 0.39 11.07 -7.96
C PRO A 78 -0.20 9.77 -7.37
N ASN A 79 0.63 8.76 -7.12
CA ASN A 79 0.16 7.52 -6.51
C ASN A 79 -0.04 7.71 -5.00
N THR A 80 -1.29 7.52 -4.56
CA THR A 80 -1.73 7.67 -3.17
C THR A 80 -1.06 6.71 -2.20
N ASP A 81 -0.43 5.64 -2.70
CA ASP A 81 0.31 4.64 -1.90
C ASP A 81 1.71 5.09 -1.48
N PHE A 82 2.21 6.21 -2.03
CA PHE A 82 3.55 6.72 -1.78
C PHE A 82 3.76 7.03 -0.30
N ARG A 83 4.80 6.44 0.33
CA ARG A 83 4.99 6.48 1.77
C ARG A 83 6.46 6.44 2.17
N PHE A 84 6.75 6.86 3.40
CA PHE A 84 8.03 6.63 4.05
C PHE A 84 8.12 5.16 4.46
N LEU A 85 9.25 4.51 4.17
CA LEU A 85 9.49 3.10 4.39
C LEU A 85 10.47 2.84 5.54
N GLY A 86 10.81 3.88 6.30
CA GLY A 86 11.73 3.79 7.44
C GLY A 86 13.15 4.23 7.09
N GLY A 87 14.00 4.17 8.11
CA GLY A 87 15.42 4.47 7.98
C GLY A 87 16.27 3.43 8.70
N PHE A 88 17.50 3.25 8.25
CA PHE A 88 18.45 2.33 8.85
C PHE A 88 19.88 2.79 8.59
N VAL A 89 20.81 2.27 9.39
CA VAL A 89 22.25 2.45 9.18
C VAL A 89 22.77 1.28 8.36
N ARG A 90 23.64 1.56 7.39
CA ARG A 90 24.35 0.51 6.64
C ARG A 90 25.84 0.82 6.53
N PRO A 91 26.67 -0.22 6.30
CA PRO A 91 28.05 -0.02 5.90
C PRO A 91 28.14 0.82 4.63
N LEU A 92 29.24 1.55 4.50
CA LEU A 92 29.52 2.39 3.34
C LEU A 92 29.84 1.53 2.12
N THR A 93 29.39 1.96 0.95
CA THR A 93 29.90 1.47 -0.33
C THR A 93 31.00 2.40 -0.84
N LYS A 94 31.69 1.98 -1.91
CA LYS A 94 32.71 2.82 -2.57
C LYS A 94 32.11 4.12 -3.09
N GLU A 95 30.87 4.07 -3.57
CA GLU A 95 30.13 5.22 -4.07
C GLU A 95 29.80 6.23 -2.95
N ASP A 96 29.43 5.75 -1.75
CA ASP A 96 29.18 6.65 -0.61
C ASP A 96 30.44 7.42 -0.21
N ILE A 97 31.59 6.75 -0.20
CA ILE A 97 32.89 7.36 0.14
C ILE A 97 33.25 8.43 -0.90
N GLN A 98 32.98 8.18 -2.19
CA GLN A 98 33.21 9.15 -3.26
C GLN A 98 32.25 10.34 -3.20
N ALA A 99 31.04 10.14 -2.68
CA ALA A 99 30.03 11.19 -2.54
C ALA A 99 30.20 12.06 -1.28
N CYS A 100 31.08 11.66 -0.34
CA CYS A 100 31.35 12.41 0.87
C CYS A 100 32.05 13.74 0.56
N TRP A 101 31.31 14.84 0.68
CA TRP A 101 31.89 16.18 0.64
C TRP A 101 32.59 16.43 1.98
N SER A 102 33.81 17.00 1.96
CA SER A 102 34.56 17.58 3.11
C SER A 102 35.66 16.74 3.79
N GLY A 103 36.32 15.79 3.10
CA GLY A 103 37.64 15.29 3.54
C GLY A 103 37.70 14.55 4.89
N GLY A 104 36.57 14.07 5.40
CA GLY A 104 36.53 13.17 6.55
C GLY A 104 36.51 11.69 6.13
N GLU A 105 36.77 10.80 7.09
CA GLU A 105 36.58 9.36 6.93
C GLU A 105 35.18 8.99 7.45
N PRO A 106 34.18 8.80 6.56
CA PRO A 106 32.86 8.40 7.01
C PRO A 106 32.92 7.00 7.64
N ALA A 107 32.16 6.78 8.71
CA ALA A 107 32.09 5.47 9.39
C ALA A 107 30.87 4.63 8.97
N ALA A 108 29.75 5.29 8.62
CA ALA A 108 28.51 4.62 8.21
C ALA A 108 27.61 5.54 7.39
N ALA A 109 26.68 4.96 6.63
CA ALA A 109 25.62 5.69 5.94
C ALA A 109 24.30 5.60 6.71
N VAL A 110 23.61 6.73 6.87
CA VAL A 110 22.22 6.79 7.35
C VAL A 110 21.30 6.86 6.13
N VAL A 111 20.46 5.85 5.95
CA VAL A 111 19.58 5.72 4.78
C VAL A 111 18.14 5.95 5.21
N LEU A 112 17.43 6.78 4.45
CA LEU A 112 16.00 7.07 4.63
C LEU A 112 15.28 6.65 3.35
N LEU A 113 14.34 5.70 3.45
CA LEU A 113 13.66 5.12 2.29
C LEU A 113 12.27 5.73 2.11
N VAL A 114 11.96 6.11 0.87
CA VAL A 114 10.61 6.46 0.42
C VAL A 114 10.26 5.59 -0.77
N GLY A 115 8.98 5.24 -0.91
CA GLY A 115 8.55 4.37 -2.00
C GLY A 115 7.10 3.95 -1.88
N TYR A 116 6.80 2.78 -2.42
CA TYR A 116 5.45 2.23 -2.48
C TYR A 116 5.38 0.90 -1.73
N GLY A 117 4.20 0.51 -1.28
CA GLY A 117 3.93 -0.80 -0.73
C GLY A 117 3.90 -1.90 -1.79
N THR A 118 3.76 -3.15 -1.35
CA THR A 118 3.57 -4.25 -2.31
C THR A 118 2.27 -4.06 -3.06
N PRO A 119 2.28 -4.15 -4.39
CA PRO A 119 1.12 -3.79 -5.17
C PRO A 119 0.17 -4.98 -5.36
N SER A 120 0.42 -6.14 -4.74
CA SER A 120 -0.48 -7.29 -4.77
C SER A 120 -1.78 -7.00 -4.00
N MET A 121 -2.92 -7.50 -4.51
CA MET A 121 -4.16 -7.50 -3.73
C MET A 121 -3.96 -8.41 -2.50
N ASN A 122 -4.28 -7.87 -1.32
CA ASN A 122 -4.12 -8.61 -0.08
C ASN A 122 -5.29 -8.36 0.87
N ALA A 123 -5.47 -9.30 1.79
CA ALA A 123 -6.50 -9.21 2.82
C ALA A 123 -6.02 -9.82 4.13
N PHE A 124 -6.68 -9.41 5.20
CA PHE A 124 -6.56 -9.99 6.52
C PHE A 124 -7.80 -10.83 6.78
N GLN A 125 -7.63 -12.10 7.10
CA GLN A 125 -8.71 -12.94 7.59
C GLN A 125 -8.67 -12.96 9.12
N VAL A 126 -9.74 -12.46 9.74
CA VAL A 126 -9.99 -12.56 11.19
C VAL A 126 -11.26 -13.37 11.35
N GLU A 127 -11.14 -14.57 11.92
CA GLU A 127 -12.25 -15.53 12.00
C GLU A 127 -12.91 -15.77 10.62
N GLN A 128 -14.18 -15.40 10.47
CA GLN A 128 -14.95 -15.53 9.23
C GLN A 128 -14.89 -14.28 8.34
N ARG A 129 -14.33 -13.17 8.84
CA ARG A 129 -14.28 -11.90 8.11
C ARG A 129 -12.99 -11.80 7.31
N ILE A 130 -13.11 -11.38 6.05
CA ILE A 130 -11.97 -11.07 5.19
C ILE A 130 -11.99 -9.57 4.92
N VAL A 131 -11.04 -8.85 5.51
CA VAL A 131 -10.87 -7.40 5.35
C VAL A 131 -9.86 -7.14 4.25
N LEU A 132 -10.28 -6.46 3.19
CA LEU A 132 -9.38 -6.09 2.10
C LEU A 132 -8.33 -5.12 2.63
N GLY A 133 -7.04 -5.46 2.51
CA GLY A 133 -5.93 -4.60 2.94
C GLY A 133 -5.43 -3.71 1.82
N ASN A 134 -5.31 -4.28 0.61
CA ASN A 134 -4.88 -3.58 -0.58
C ASN A 134 -5.63 -4.11 -1.81
N GLY A 135 -5.85 -3.24 -2.80
CA GLY A 135 -6.49 -3.59 -4.06
C GLY A 135 -7.93 -3.17 -4.22
N PHE A 136 -8.43 -2.23 -3.40
CA PHE A 136 -9.82 -1.79 -3.42
C PHE A 136 -10.31 -1.35 -4.82
N HIS A 137 -9.55 -0.49 -5.51
CA HIS A 137 -9.86 -0.09 -6.89
C HIS A 137 -9.93 -1.26 -7.88
N ARG A 138 -9.06 -2.27 -7.74
CA ARG A 138 -9.10 -3.47 -8.60
C ARG A 138 -10.29 -4.37 -8.26
N ALA A 139 -10.60 -4.54 -6.97
CA ALA A 139 -11.80 -5.25 -6.55
C ALA A 139 -13.07 -4.61 -7.13
N TYR A 140 -13.16 -3.28 -7.07
CA TYR A 140 -14.26 -2.53 -7.68
C TYR A 140 -14.27 -2.64 -9.21
N ALA A 141 -13.12 -2.53 -9.88
CA ALA A 141 -13.02 -2.66 -11.33
C ALA A 141 -13.47 -4.06 -11.81
N LEU A 142 -13.08 -5.12 -11.10
CA LEU A 142 -13.52 -6.49 -11.40
C LEU A 142 -15.03 -6.64 -11.18
N LEU A 143 -15.53 -6.26 -10.01
CA LEU A 143 -16.95 -6.38 -9.65
C LEU A 143 -17.86 -5.60 -10.60
N SER A 144 -17.53 -4.34 -10.89
CA SER A 144 -18.30 -3.49 -11.83
C SER A 144 -18.18 -3.96 -13.29
N SER A 145 -17.26 -4.87 -13.59
CA SER A 145 -17.15 -5.55 -14.90
C SER A 145 -17.80 -6.94 -14.90
N GLY A 146 -18.56 -7.29 -13.85
CA GLY A 146 -19.26 -8.57 -13.73
C GLY A 146 -18.40 -9.73 -13.23
N ILE A 147 -17.14 -9.48 -12.82
CA ILE A 147 -16.24 -10.50 -12.29
C ILE A 147 -16.33 -10.52 -10.76
N GLY A 148 -16.99 -11.53 -10.21
CA GLY A 148 -17.29 -11.64 -8.77
C GLY A 148 -16.15 -12.18 -7.90
N GLU A 149 -15.07 -12.70 -8.48
CA GLU A 149 -14.01 -13.39 -7.74
C GLU A 149 -12.62 -12.84 -8.11
N ALA A 150 -11.69 -12.85 -7.15
CA ALA A 150 -10.31 -12.42 -7.35
C ALA A 150 -9.31 -13.28 -6.56
N TYR A 151 -8.05 -13.27 -6.98
CA TYR A 151 -6.96 -13.90 -6.22
C TYR A 151 -6.30 -12.90 -5.28
N LEU A 152 -6.26 -13.20 -4.00
CA LEU A 152 -5.66 -12.34 -2.97
C LEU A 152 -4.61 -13.11 -2.18
N VAL A 153 -3.59 -12.39 -1.71
CA VAL A 153 -2.74 -12.86 -0.61
C VAL A 153 -3.51 -12.64 0.69
N VAL A 154 -4.00 -13.73 1.28
CA VAL A 154 -4.77 -13.70 2.53
C VAL A 154 -3.85 -14.06 3.67
N ARG A 155 -3.63 -13.09 4.57
CA ARG A 155 -2.95 -13.29 5.84
C ARG A 155 -3.96 -13.75 6.88
N GLN A 156 -3.72 -14.90 7.50
CA GLN A 156 -4.50 -15.31 8.68
C GLN A 156 -4.08 -14.47 9.87
N VAL A 157 -5.07 -13.94 10.60
CA VAL A 157 -4.88 -13.18 11.83
C VAL A 157 -5.52 -13.95 12.96
N THR A 158 -4.71 -14.36 13.92
CA THR A 158 -5.12 -15.12 15.10
C THR A 158 -5.30 -14.22 16.32
N ASP A 159 -4.44 -13.21 16.46
CA ASP A 159 -4.56 -12.18 17.49
C ASP A 159 -4.71 -10.80 16.82
N PRO A 160 -5.95 -10.29 16.65
CA PRO A 160 -6.18 -8.97 16.07
C PRO A 160 -5.56 -7.82 16.88
N GLY A 161 -5.27 -8.02 18.16
CA GLY A 161 -4.60 -7.06 19.03
C GLY A 161 -3.17 -6.76 18.58
N LEU A 162 -2.46 -7.81 18.15
CA LEU A 162 -1.04 -7.78 17.79
C LEU A 162 -0.80 -7.77 16.27
N GLU A 163 -1.61 -8.49 15.51
CA GLU A 163 -1.34 -8.79 14.10
C GLU A 163 -2.16 -7.95 13.11
N PHE A 164 -3.27 -7.33 13.57
CA PHE A 164 -4.09 -6.42 12.78
C PHE A 164 -3.80 -4.97 13.19
N PRO A 165 -3.58 -4.06 12.23
CA PRO A 165 -3.25 -2.68 12.55
C PRO A 165 -4.42 -1.97 13.25
N ALA A 166 -4.12 -1.09 14.20
CA ALA A 166 -5.15 -0.31 14.91
C ALA A 166 -6.05 0.51 13.96
N GLN A 167 -5.50 0.92 12.81
CA GLN A 167 -6.22 1.56 11.73
C GLN A 167 -5.73 1.00 10.39
N LEU A 168 -6.67 0.73 9.48
CA LEU A 168 -6.37 0.28 8.12
C LEU A 168 -6.99 1.26 7.13
N VAL A 169 -6.14 1.91 6.35
CA VAL A 169 -6.49 2.95 5.35
C VAL A 169 -7.51 3.98 5.86
N GLY A 170 -7.30 4.47 7.08
CA GLY A 170 -8.15 5.50 7.68
C GLY A 170 -9.33 4.96 8.49
N LEU A 171 -9.64 3.67 8.44
CA LEU A 171 -10.72 3.07 9.23
C LEU A 171 -10.21 2.36 10.50
N PRO A 172 -10.84 2.57 11.66
CA PRO A 172 -10.42 1.95 12.90
C PRO A 172 -10.73 0.45 12.90
N ARG A 173 -9.87 -0.35 13.54
CA ARG A 173 -10.03 -1.80 13.72
C ARG A 173 -11.41 -2.18 14.27
N ASP A 174 -11.90 -1.45 15.27
CA ASP A 174 -13.17 -1.74 15.93
C ASP A 174 -14.37 -1.60 14.97
N TYR A 175 -14.29 -0.68 14.01
CA TYR A 175 -15.30 -0.60 12.94
C TYR A 175 -15.22 -1.80 12.00
N LEU A 176 -14.01 -2.15 11.55
CA LEU A 176 -13.81 -3.22 10.56
C LEU A 176 -14.17 -4.61 11.09
N LEU A 177 -13.80 -4.87 12.34
CA LEU A 177 -13.96 -6.19 12.98
C LEU A 177 -15.16 -6.27 13.91
N GLY A 178 -15.46 -5.19 14.64
CA GLY A 178 -16.50 -5.17 15.67
C GLY A 178 -17.89 -4.75 15.19
N ASN A 179 -18.01 -4.01 14.08
CA ASN A 179 -19.33 -3.62 13.56
C ASN A 179 -20.08 -4.86 13.03
N PRO A 180 -21.37 -5.08 13.34
CA PRO A 180 -22.14 -6.21 12.78
C PRO A 180 -22.25 -6.21 11.25
N ARG A 181 -22.26 -5.03 10.62
CA ARG A 181 -22.32 -4.83 9.16
C ARG A 181 -21.37 -3.70 8.75
N PRO A 182 -20.05 -3.94 8.69
CA PRO A 182 -19.15 -2.98 8.08
C PRO A 182 -19.45 -2.88 6.58
N ALA A 183 -19.07 -1.76 5.96
CA ALA A 183 -19.19 -1.63 4.51
C ALA A 183 -18.40 -2.75 3.80
N VAL A 184 -19.02 -3.39 2.82
CA VAL A 184 -18.35 -4.37 1.96
C VAL A 184 -18.10 -3.79 0.58
N VAL A 185 -17.17 -4.37 -0.17
CA VAL A 185 -16.86 -3.91 -1.54
C VAL A 185 -18.13 -3.93 -2.42
N GLY A 186 -19.02 -4.91 -2.20
CA GLY A 186 -20.30 -4.99 -2.91
C GLY A 186 -21.24 -3.80 -2.67
N ASP A 187 -21.19 -3.13 -1.52
CA ASP A 187 -22.04 -1.97 -1.22
C ASP A 187 -21.73 -0.80 -2.18
N PHE A 188 -20.50 -0.73 -2.70
CA PHE A 188 -20.08 0.33 -3.62
C PHE A 188 -20.71 0.22 -5.02
N LEU A 189 -21.33 -0.91 -5.35
CA LEU A 189 -22.12 -1.06 -6.58
C LEU A 189 -23.59 -0.67 -6.41
N ASN A 190 -24.05 -0.39 -5.18
CA ASN A 190 -25.43 -0.03 -4.92
C ASN A 190 -25.59 1.51 -5.02
N PRO A 191 -26.31 2.03 -6.03
CA PRO A 191 -26.50 3.48 -6.20
C PRO A 191 -27.19 4.18 -5.02
N SER A 192 -27.89 3.43 -4.16
CA SER A 192 -28.53 3.98 -2.96
C SER A 192 -27.56 4.15 -1.78
N LEU A 193 -26.35 3.58 -1.86
CA LEU A 193 -25.34 3.61 -0.79
C LEU A 193 -24.11 4.47 -1.16
N VAL A 194 -24.04 4.95 -2.40
CA VAL A 194 -22.90 5.71 -2.92
C VAL A 194 -23.34 7.06 -3.45
N GLN A 195 -22.38 7.99 -3.49
CA GLN A 195 -22.52 9.27 -4.13
C GLN A 195 -21.22 9.58 -4.88
N GLU A 196 -21.34 9.98 -6.14
CA GLU A 196 -20.22 10.42 -6.95
C GLU A 196 -20.04 11.93 -6.81
N PHE A 197 -18.79 12.37 -6.72
CA PHE A 197 -18.43 13.78 -6.66
C PHE A 197 -17.08 13.98 -7.32
N GLU A 198 -16.92 15.12 -7.99
CA GLU A 198 -15.66 15.49 -8.63
C GLU A 198 -14.64 15.92 -7.57
N CYS A 199 -13.42 15.40 -7.69
CA CYS A 199 -12.30 15.74 -6.82
C CYS A 199 -11.15 16.31 -7.64
N THR A 200 -10.43 17.27 -7.07
CA THR A 200 -9.14 17.69 -7.62
C THR A 200 -8.11 16.61 -7.31
N VAL A 201 -7.31 16.22 -8.31
CA VAL A 201 -6.27 15.20 -8.14
C VAL A 201 -5.22 15.69 -7.13
N GLY A 202 -5.13 15.00 -6.00
CA GLY A 202 -4.13 15.26 -4.99
C GLY A 202 -2.80 14.60 -5.35
N VAL A 203 -1.70 15.31 -5.10
CA VAL A 203 -0.35 14.73 -5.15
C VAL A 203 0.09 14.40 -3.74
N ARG A 204 0.51 13.16 -3.49
CA ARG A 204 1.05 12.78 -2.18
C ARG A 204 2.49 13.29 -2.08
N SER A 205 2.74 14.13 -1.06
CA SER A 205 4.05 14.70 -0.77
C SER A 205 4.61 14.13 0.53
N ILE A 206 5.90 13.81 0.54
CA ILE A 206 6.63 13.31 1.70
C ILE A 206 7.87 14.17 1.85
N GLN A 207 8.01 14.79 3.02
CA GLN A 207 9.24 15.46 3.41
C GLN A 207 10.01 14.56 4.35
N VAL A 208 11.28 14.33 4.03
CA VAL A 208 12.21 13.56 4.84
C VAL A 208 13.32 14.50 5.29
N GLY A 209 13.49 14.65 6.60
CA GLY A 209 14.53 15.48 7.19
C GLY A 209 15.43 14.68 8.13
N TRP A 210 16.64 15.17 8.34
CA TRP A 210 17.60 14.63 9.31
C TRP A 210 18.18 15.72 10.20
N ASN A 211 18.64 15.31 11.39
CA ASN A 211 19.30 16.17 12.36
C ASN A 211 20.47 15.38 12.99
N ALA A 212 21.55 16.07 13.33
CA ALA A 212 22.70 15.52 14.02
C ALA A 212 22.93 16.29 15.32
N ASN A 213 22.90 15.58 16.46
CA ASN A 213 23.29 16.11 17.75
C ASN A 213 24.62 15.49 18.17
N GLN A 214 25.51 16.30 18.74
CA GLN A 214 26.81 15.86 19.23
C GLN A 214 26.85 16.03 20.74
N ALA A 215 27.21 14.98 21.46
CA ALA A 215 27.44 15.00 22.89
C ALA A 215 28.65 14.12 23.21
N GLN A 216 29.49 14.58 24.13
CA GLN A 216 30.59 13.79 24.65
C GLN A 216 30.08 12.98 25.85
N VAL A 217 30.25 11.66 25.79
CA VAL A 217 29.90 10.75 26.88
C VAL A 217 31.21 10.20 27.46
N PRO A 218 31.43 10.24 28.79
CA PRO A 218 32.56 9.56 29.40
C PRO A 218 32.44 8.05 29.21
N ILE A 219 33.57 7.40 28.98
CA ILE A 219 33.69 5.94 28.85
C ILE A 219 33.89 5.33 30.23
#